data_AF-A0A1D6KH85-F1
#
_entry.id   AF-A0A1D6KH85-F1
#
_cell.length_a   1.000
_cell.length_b   1.000
_cell.length_c   1.000
_cell.angle_alpha   90.00
_cell.angle_beta   90.00
_cell.angle_gamma   90.00
#
_symmetry.space_group_name_H-M   'P 1'
#
loop_
_entity.id
_entity.type
_entity.pdbx_description
1 polymer ?
#
loop_
_entity_poly.entity_id
_entity_poly.type
_entity_poly.pdbx_seq_one_letter_code
_entity_poly.pdbx_strand_id
1 'polypeptide(L)'
;MVLGRTFDAGSIIKFLSEVSLGAVALGLAFGIMSILWLGFIFNDTIIEIALTLAVSYIAFFTAQDSLEVSGVLTVMTLGMFYAAFAKTAFKGESQQSLHHFWEMVAYIANTLIFILSGVVIADGVLQNNGHFERHGSSWGFLLLLYVFVQISRVIVVGVLYPMLRHFGYGLDLKEAMILVWSGLRGAVALSLSLSVKRTSDSVQPYLKPEVGTMFVFFTGGIVFLTLIFNGSTTQFLLHILGMDKLLPTKLRILKYTRYEMLKKALEAFGELRDDEELGPADWVTVKKYITCLNDLDYEPEHPHDVGDEDDCMHIMNLTDIRVRLLNGVQAAYWGMLEEGRITQVTANILMRSVDEAMDLVSGQTLCDWKGLKSNVQFPNYYRFLQRSRLPRKLVTYFTVERLESGCYICAAFLRAHRIARRQLHDFLGDSEVARTVIDESNAEGEEARKFLEDVRVTFPQVLRVLKTRQVTYSVLTHLSEYIQNLQKTGLLEEKEMVHLDDALQT
;
A
#
# COMPACT_ATOMS: atom_id res chain seq x y z
N MET A 1 11.72 -3.76 35.80
CA MET A 1 10.88 -3.22 36.89
C MET A 1 10.24 -4.31 37.76
N VAL A 2 9.68 -5.39 37.19
CA VAL A 2 9.02 -6.47 37.97
C VAL A 2 10.00 -7.33 38.80
N LEU A 3 11.30 -7.35 38.49
CA LEU A 3 12.33 -8.10 39.23
C LEU A 3 13.02 -7.32 40.38
N GLY A 4 12.50 -6.17 40.83
CA GLY A 4 13.04 -5.47 42.02
C GLY A 4 14.43 -4.83 41.87
N ARG A 5 14.99 -4.75 40.66
CA ARG A 5 16.23 -3.98 40.40
C ARG A 5 15.93 -2.49 40.27
N THR A 6 16.66 -1.66 41.00
CA THR A 6 16.69 -0.20 40.83
C THR A 6 17.48 0.12 39.56
N PHE A 7 16.82 0.67 38.56
CA PHE A 7 17.48 1.12 37.34
C PHE A 7 17.67 2.63 37.42
N ASP A 8 18.89 3.08 37.16
CA ASP A 8 19.18 4.51 36.96
C ASP A 8 18.57 4.97 35.62
N ALA A 9 18.16 6.24 35.52
CA ALA A 9 17.49 6.77 34.33
C ALA A 9 18.33 6.56 33.05
N GLY A 10 19.66 6.69 33.16
CA GLY A 10 20.58 6.39 32.06
C GLY A 10 20.59 4.92 31.63
N SER A 11 20.48 3.99 32.58
CA SER A 11 20.42 2.54 32.28
C SER A 11 19.12 2.15 31.57
N ILE A 12 18.00 2.79 31.89
CA ILE A 12 16.70 2.55 31.24
C ILE A 12 16.74 3.04 29.80
N ILE A 13 17.28 4.24 29.57
CA ILE A 13 17.40 4.82 28.23
C ILE A 13 18.35 3.97 27.39
N LYS A 14 19.50 3.55 27.94
CA LYS A 14 20.44 2.68 27.24
C LYS A 14 19.77 1.36 26.85
N PHE A 15 19.13 0.68 27.80
CA PHE A 15 18.42 -0.58 27.56
C PHE A 15 17.33 -0.43 26.48
N LEU A 16 16.48 0.59 26.58
CA LEU A 16 15.44 0.85 25.58
C LEU A 16 16.01 1.16 24.20
N SER A 17 17.10 1.95 24.13
CA SER A 17 17.75 2.26 22.86
C SER A 17 18.39 1.03 22.23
N GLU A 18 19.02 0.18 23.03
CA GLU A 18 19.75 -1.00 22.56
C GLU A 18 18.77 -2.06 22.05
N VAL A 19 17.71 -2.32 22.82
CA VAL A 19 16.64 -3.25 22.43
C VAL A 19 15.84 -2.73 21.24
N SER A 20 15.59 -1.41 21.14
CA SER A 20 14.81 -0.87 20.02
C SER A 20 15.64 -0.73 18.74
N LEU A 21 16.82 -0.12 18.79
CA LEU A 21 17.69 0.06 17.63
C LEU A 21 18.26 -1.29 17.15
N GLY A 22 18.60 -2.19 18.09
CA GLY A 22 19.03 -3.54 17.76
C GLY A 22 17.96 -4.32 16.98
N ALA A 23 16.68 -4.18 17.37
CA ALA A 23 15.57 -4.86 16.70
C ALA A 23 15.40 -4.35 15.26
N VAL A 24 15.44 -3.03 15.10
CA VAL A 24 15.32 -2.37 13.79
C VAL A 24 16.49 -2.75 12.89
N ALA A 25 17.72 -2.72 13.39
CA ALA A 25 18.90 -3.10 12.62
C ALA A 25 18.85 -4.56 12.17
N LEU A 26 18.45 -5.48 13.05
CA LEU A 26 18.29 -6.90 12.73
C LEU A 26 17.18 -7.13 11.70
N GLY A 27 16.02 -6.50 11.87
CA GLY A 27 14.92 -6.68 10.93
C GLY A 27 15.25 -6.15 9.54
N LEU A 28 15.98 -5.04 9.45
CA LEU A 28 16.52 -4.54 8.18
C LEU A 28 17.55 -5.52 7.58
N ALA A 29 18.45 -6.08 8.39
CA ALA A 29 19.44 -7.05 7.91
C ALA A 29 18.77 -8.32 7.35
N PHE A 30 17.80 -8.90 8.08
CA PHE A 30 17.02 -10.03 7.60
C PHE A 30 16.16 -9.68 6.39
N GLY A 31 15.62 -8.46 6.32
CA GLY A 31 14.89 -7.97 5.15
C GLY A 31 15.75 -7.93 3.90
N ILE A 32 16.93 -7.33 3.98
CA ILE A 32 17.89 -7.27 2.87
C ILE A 32 18.30 -8.68 2.43
N MET A 33 18.63 -9.54 3.39
CA MET A 33 19.00 -10.93 3.11
C MET A 33 17.86 -11.70 2.43
N SER A 34 16.63 -11.48 2.88
CA SER A 34 15.46 -12.13 2.28
C SER A 34 15.21 -11.70 0.85
N ILE A 35 15.37 -10.43 0.50
CA ILE A 35 15.19 -9.96 -0.88
C ILE A 35 16.27 -10.54 -1.79
N LEU A 36 17.51 -10.64 -1.31
CA LEU A 36 18.57 -11.29 -2.06
C LEU A 36 18.25 -12.75 -2.34
N TRP A 37 17.68 -13.46 -1.36
CA TRP A 37 17.27 -14.86 -1.55
C TRP A 37 16.08 -14.98 -2.51
N LEU A 38 15.11 -14.06 -2.40
CA LEU A 38 13.95 -13.99 -3.27
C LEU A 38 14.35 -13.75 -4.73
N GLY A 39 15.34 -12.88 -4.97
CA GLY A 39 15.87 -12.63 -6.31
C GLY A 39 16.52 -13.85 -6.98
N PHE A 40 16.77 -14.92 -6.21
CA PHE A 40 17.27 -16.20 -6.73
C PHE A 40 16.13 -17.18 -7.08
N ILE A 41 14.91 -16.95 -6.59
CA ILE A 41 13.74 -17.80 -6.78
C ILE A 41 12.89 -17.16 -7.88
N PHE A 42 12.75 -17.85 -9.02
CA PHE A 42 11.95 -17.34 -10.13
C PHE A 42 10.59 -18.04 -10.18
N ASN A 43 9.52 -17.24 -10.13
CA ASN A 43 8.18 -17.60 -10.63
C ASN A 43 7.40 -18.68 -9.84
N ASP A 44 7.57 -18.76 -8.51
CA ASP A 44 6.76 -19.66 -7.66
C ASP A 44 6.22 -18.95 -6.41
N THR A 45 4.92 -18.64 -6.43
CA THR A 45 4.18 -17.96 -5.36
C THR A 45 4.20 -18.73 -4.04
N ILE A 46 4.20 -20.07 -4.07
CA ILE A 46 4.13 -20.89 -2.86
C ILE A 46 5.47 -20.82 -2.12
N ILE A 47 6.58 -20.91 -2.87
CA ILE A 47 7.93 -20.81 -2.30
C ILE A 47 8.15 -19.40 -1.73
N GLU A 48 7.69 -18.36 -2.43
CA GLU A 48 7.75 -16.98 -1.94
C GLU A 48 7.03 -16.82 -0.59
N ILE A 49 5.79 -17.29 -0.49
CA ILE A 49 5.01 -17.25 0.76
C ILE A 49 5.72 -18.03 1.87
N ALA A 50 6.14 -19.26 1.60
CA ALA A 50 6.82 -20.11 2.57
C ALA A 50 8.13 -19.47 3.08
N LEU A 51 8.89 -18.82 2.19
CA LEU A 51 10.11 -18.11 2.55
C LEU A 51 9.82 -16.92 3.46
N THR A 52 8.81 -16.09 3.15
CA THR A 52 8.45 -14.95 4.02
C THR A 52 8.05 -15.41 5.43
N LEU A 53 7.34 -16.54 5.53
CA LEU A 53 6.97 -17.13 6.81
C LEU A 53 8.20 -17.65 7.55
N ALA A 54 9.06 -18.43 6.87
CA ALA A 54 10.28 -18.97 7.45
C ALA A 54 11.22 -17.87 7.97
N VAL A 55 11.48 -16.84 7.16
CA VAL A 55 12.32 -15.70 7.55
C VAL A 55 11.73 -14.95 8.73
N SER A 56 10.40 -14.76 8.78
CA SER A 56 9.74 -14.11 9.92
C SER A 56 9.96 -14.86 11.23
N TYR A 57 9.84 -16.19 11.22
CA TYR A 57 10.10 -17.01 12.41
C TYR A 57 11.58 -17.05 12.79
N ILE A 58 12.49 -17.19 11.81
CA ILE A 58 13.94 -17.18 12.06
C ILE A 58 14.35 -15.83 12.67
N ALA A 59 13.89 -14.72 12.09
CA ALA A 59 14.17 -13.38 12.59
C ALA A 59 13.66 -13.18 14.02
N PHE A 60 12.47 -13.71 14.34
CA PHE A 60 11.92 -13.68 15.69
C PHE A 60 12.80 -14.42 16.70
N PHE A 61 13.11 -15.69 16.44
CA PHE A 61 13.88 -16.53 17.37
C PHE A 61 15.34 -16.07 17.49
N THR A 62 15.99 -15.68 16.39
CA THR A 62 17.35 -15.14 16.45
C THR A 62 17.41 -13.85 17.27
N ALA A 63 16.45 -12.94 17.10
CA ALA A 63 16.43 -11.71 17.89
C ALA A 63 16.20 -11.97 19.38
N GLN A 64 15.27 -12.87 19.70
CA GLN A 64 14.88 -13.19 21.08
C GLN A 64 15.97 -13.99 21.83
N ASP A 65 16.47 -15.08 21.25
CA ASP A 65 17.33 -16.04 21.94
C ASP A 65 18.82 -15.71 21.83
N SER A 66 19.27 -15.14 20.70
CA SER A 66 20.71 -14.92 20.46
C SER A 66 21.19 -13.54 20.91
N LEU A 67 20.33 -12.53 20.81
CA LEU A 67 20.72 -11.12 20.99
C LEU A 67 19.97 -10.42 22.12
N GLU A 68 19.05 -11.10 22.81
CA GLU A 68 18.20 -10.54 23.88
C GLU A 68 17.44 -9.26 23.46
N VAL A 69 17.10 -9.17 22.18
CA VAL A 69 16.40 -8.04 21.56
C VAL A 69 14.92 -8.38 21.38
N SER A 70 14.05 -7.36 21.21
CA SER A 70 12.62 -7.58 20.98
C SER A 70 12.35 -8.27 19.64
N GLY A 71 12.06 -9.58 19.67
CA GLY A 71 11.73 -10.35 18.46
C GLY A 71 10.51 -9.83 17.72
N VAL A 72 9.47 -9.37 18.44
CA VAL A 72 8.26 -8.79 17.84
C VAL A 72 8.59 -7.53 17.04
N LEU A 73 9.45 -6.65 17.58
CA LEU A 73 9.85 -5.42 16.90
C LEU A 73 10.73 -5.74 15.67
N THR A 74 11.60 -6.74 15.76
CA THR A 74 12.40 -7.21 14.62
C THR A 74 11.50 -7.67 13.47
N VAL A 75 10.51 -8.52 13.74
CA VAL A 75 9.56 -8.99 12.71
C VAL A 75 8.69 -7.85 12.18
N MET A 76 8.29 -6.89 13.02
CA MET A 76 7.58 -5.70 12.57
C MET A 76 8.42 -4.89 11.58
N THR A 77 9.71 -4.71 11.86
CA THR A 77 10.63 -3.97 10.97
C THR A 77 10.93 -4.74 9.68
N LEU A 78 11.03 -6.07 9.74
CA LEU A 78 11.08 -6.93 8.56
C LEU A 78 9.80 -6.79 7.70
N GLY A 79 8.62 -6.81 8.32
CA GLY A 79 7.35 -6.63 7.63
C GLY A 79 7.19 -5.25 6.99
N MET A 80 7.64 -4.19 7.67
CA MET A 80 7.71 -2.84 7.09
C MET A 80 8.68 -2.78 5.91
N PHE A 81 9.82 -3.46 6.02
CA PHE A 81 10.79 -3.57 4.92
C PHE A 81 10.19 -4.31 3.72
N TYR A 82 9.49 -5.43 3.94
CA TYR A 82 8.72 -6.07 2.88
C TYR A 82 7.70 -5.10 2.31
N ALA A 83 6.83 -4.45 3.08
CA ALA A 83 5.83 -3.52 2.52
C ALA A 83 6.43 -2.44 1.60
N ALA A 84 7.63 -1.94 1.90
CA ALA A 84 8.33 -0.94 1.08
C ALA A 84 8.96 -1.53 -0.20
N PHE A 85 9.61 -2.68 -0.12
CA PHE A 85 10.42 -3.23 -1.24
C PHE A 85 9.75 -4.40 -1.98
N ALA A 86 8.78 -5.07 -1.35
CA ALA A 86 7.98 -6.18 -1.89
C ALA A 86 7.22 -5.79 -3.15
N LYS A 87 6.60 -4.59 -3.18
CA LYS A 87 5.90 -4.03 -4.37
C LYS A 87 6.71 -4.14 -5.66
N THR A 88 8.01 -4.21 -5.49
CA THR A 88 8.96 -4.22 -6.58
C THR A 88 9.42 -5.66 -6.79
N ALA A 89 9.84 -6.37 -5.74
CA ALA A 89 10.50 -7.67 -5.83
C ALA A 89 9.59 -8.84 -6.25
N PHE A 90 8.29 -8.74 -6.03
CA PHE A 90 7.32 -9.78 -6.36
C PHE A 90 6.62 -9.48 -7.68
N LYS A 91 6.42 -10.49 -8.54
CA LYS A 91 5.62 -10.36 -9.77
C LYS A 91 4.14 -10.11 -9.41
N GLY A 92 3.42 -9.39 -10.29
CA GLY A 92 2.07 -8.85 -10.03
C GLY A 92 1.05 -9.85 -9.45
N GLU A 93 1.03 -11.11 -9.90
CA GLU A 93 0.09 -12.12 -9.39
C GLU A 93 0.46 -12.68 -8.00
N SER A 94 1.76 -12.75 -7.65
CA SER A 94 2.19 -13.28 -6.36
C SER A 94 1.99 -12.29 -5.21
N GLN A 95 2.01 -10.98 -5.51
CA GLN A 95 1.69 -9.89 -4.56
C GLN A 95 0.31 -10.07 -3.90
N GLN A 96 -0.72 -10.25 -4.73
CA GLN A 96 -2.09 -10.35 -4.25
C GLN A 96 -2.29 -11.62 -3.43
N SER A 97 -1.70 -12.73 -3.86
CA SER A 97 -1.71 -14.01 -3.14
C SER A 97 -1.02 -13.90 -1.77
N LEU A 98 0.15 -13.24 -1.70
CA LEU A 98 0.88 -12.99 -0.45
C LEU A 98 0.07 -12.11 0.50
N HIS A 99 -0.58 -11.06 -0.01
CA HIS A 99 -1.43 -10.18 0.80
C HIS A 99 -2.61 -10.95 1.41
N HIS A 100 -3.35 -11.70 0.60
CA HIS A 100 -4.45 -12.53 1.07
C HIS A 100 -3.99 -13.59 2.07
N PHE A 101 -2.85 -14.23 1.85
CA PHE A 101 -2.28 -15.18 2.81
C PHE A 101 -2.04 -14.55 4.18
N TRP A 102 -1.34 -13.42 4.24
CA TRP A 102 -1.04 -12.75 5.51
C TRP A 102 -2.29 -12.15 6.17
N GLU A 103 -3.26 -11.68 5.40
CA GLU A 103 -4.56 -11.23 5.90
C GLU A 103 -5.32 -12.39 6.57
N MET A 104 -5.35 -13.56 5.94
CA MET A 104 -5.96 -14.78 6.50
C MET A 104 -5.25 -15.23 7.77
N VAL A 105 -3.92 -15.26 7.79
CA VAL A 105 -3.14 -15.63 9.00
C VAL A 105 -3.40 -14.64 10.13
N ALA A 106 -3.41 -13.33 9.84
CA ALA A 106 -3.70 -12.30 10.82
C ALA A 106 -5.13 -12.42 11.37
N TYR A 107 -6.11 -12.70 10.51
CA TYR A 107 -7.50 -12.92 10.92
C TYR A 107 -7.64 -14.14 11.85
N ILE A 108 -7.02 -15.26 11.51
CA ILE A 108 -7.01 -16.48 12.34
C ILE A 108 -6.35 -16.21 13.69
N ALA A 109 -5.17 -15.58 13.69
CA ALA A 109 -4.44 -15.27 14.91
C ALA A 109 -5.20 -14.31 15.83
N ASN A 110 -5.81 -13.25 15.27
CA ASN A 110 -6.64 -12.32 16.03
C ASN A 110 -7.84 -13.04 16.65
N THR A 111 -8.56 -13.84 15.86
CA THR A 111 -9.71 -14.61 16.33
C THR A 111 -9.32 -15.55 17.47
N LEU A 112 -8.20 -16.26 17.34
CA LEU A 112 -7.67 -17.16 18.36
C LEU A 112 -7.32 -16.42 19.66
N ILE A 113 -6.65 -15.26 19.58
CA ILE A 113 -6.31 -14.45 20.76
C ILE A 113 -7.58 -13.94 21.47
N PHE A 114 -8.59 -13.48 20.73
CA PHE A 114 -9.83 -13.02 21.33
C PHE A 114 -10.61 -14.17 22.00
N ILE A 115 -10.70 -15.34 21.36
CA ILE A 115 -11.36 -16.52 21.93
C ILE A 115 -10.61 -16.98 23.19
N LEU A 116 -9.30 -17.17 23.12
CA LEU A 116 -8.49 -17.57 24.28
C LEU A 116 -8.60 -16.59 25.43
N SER A 117 -8.47 -15.29 25.14
CA SER A 117 -8.61 -14.27 26.17
C SER A 117 -10.01 -14.28 26.78
N GLY A 118 -11.06 -14.43 25.96
CA GLY A 118 -12.44 -14.52 26.42
C GLY A 118 -12.66 -15.70 27.38
N VAL A 119 -12.16 -16.90 27.01
CA VAL A 119 -12.25 -18.10 27.85
C VAL A 119 -11.49 -17.90 29.17
N VAL A 120 -10.29 -17.33 29.13
CA VAL A 120 -9.46 -17.10 30.33
C VAL A 120 -10.08 -16.06 31.26
N ILE A 121 -10.73 -15.04 30.71
CA ILE A 121 -11.49 -14.05 31.50
C ILE A 121 -12.73 -14.71 32.11
N ALA A 122 -13.49 -15.49 31.34
CA ALA A 122 -14.69 -16.18 31.83
C ALA A 122 -14.35 -17.14 32.97
N ASP A 123 -13.31 -17.95 32.82
CA ASP A 123 -12.81 -18.86 33.87
C ASP A 123 -12.38 -18.09 35.14
N GLY A 124 -11.62 -17.00 34.97
CA GLY A 124 -11.17 -16.16 36.07
C GLY A 124 -12.30 -15.44 36.82
N VAL A 125 -13.42 -15.14 36.15
CA VAL A 125 -14.61 -14.54 36.77
C VAL A 125 -15.47 -15.62 37.45
N LEU A 126 -15.69 -16.77 36.80
CA LEU A 126 -16.58 -17.84 37.28
C LEU A 126 -15.99 -18.68 38.42
N GLN A 127 -14.67 -18.93 38.45
CA GLN A 127 -14.07 -19.69 39.56
C GLN A 127 -13.95 -18.87 40.85
N ASN A 128 -13.96 -17.55 40.75
CA ASN A 128 -13.64 -16.65 41.87
C ASN A 128 -14.89 -16.01 42.52
N ASN A 129 -16.06 -16.66 42.35
CA ASN A 129 -17.38 -16.21 42.81
C ASN A 129 -17.44 -15.82 44.31
N GLY A 130 -16.55 -16.35 45.16
CA GLY A 130 -16.49 -15.98 46.59
C GLY A 130 -15.78 -14.65 46.89
N HIS A 131 -14.93 -14.15 46.01
CA HIS A 131 -14.13 -12.92 46.23
C HIS A 131 -14.60 -11.71 45.40
N PHE A 132 -15.26 -11.94 44.25
CA PHE A 132 -15.74 -10.87 43.37
C PHE A 132 -17.06 -10.23 43.82
N GLU A 133 -17.98 -10.97 44.47
CA GLU A 133 -19.27 -10.44 44.95
C GLU A 133 -19.12 -9.36 46.05
N ARG A 134 -17.99 -9.34 46.78
CA ARG A 134 -17.72 -8.33 47.81
C ARG A 134 -17.09 -7.04 47.25
N HIS A 135 -16.87 -6.95 45.94
CA HIS A 135 -16.13 -5.86 45.29
C HIS A 135 -16.89 -5.28 44.07
N GLY A 136 -18.07 -4.68 44.29
CA GLY A 136 -18.66 -3.72 43.32
C GLY A 136 -17.70 -2.58 42.93
N SER A 137 -16.64 -2.39 43.73
CA SER A 137 -15.50 -1.52 43.46
C SER A 137 -14.64 -1.95 42.25
N SER A 138 -14.53 -3.25 41.91
CA SER A 138 -13.68 -3.72 40.78
C SER A 138 -14.16 -3.23 39.41
N TRP A 139 -15.49 -3.23 39.19
CA TRP A 139 -16.08 -2.67 37.98
C TRP A 139 -15.97 -1.14 37.95
N GLY A 140 -16.07 -0.48 39.11
CA GLY A 140 -15.78 0.95 39.25
C GLY A 140 -14.33 1.29 38.89
N PHE A 141 -13.37 0.49 39.37
CA PHE A 141 -11.95 0.62 39.00
C PHE A 141 -11.72 0.38 37.51
N LEU A 142 -12.43 -0.57 36.88
CA LEU A 142 -12.34 -0.79 35.44
C LEU A 142 -12.80 0.44 34.64
N LEU A 143 -13.95 1.03 35.00
CA LEU A 143 -14.43 2.26 34.36
C LEU A 143 -13.49 3.45 34.61
N LEU A 144 -12.99 3.59 35.83
CA LEU A 144 -12.01 4.64 36.15
C LEU A 144 -10.72 4.45 35.35
N LEU A 145 -10.23 3.22 35.23
CA LEU A 145 -9.05 2.89 34.44
C LEU A 145 -9.29 3.16 32.96
N TYR A 146 -10.48 2.85 32.43
CA TYR A 146 -10.87 3.20 31.06
C TYR A 146 -10.81 4.72 30.81
N VAL A 147 -11.41 5.51 31.71
CA VAL A 147 -11.37 6.98 31.63
C VAL A 147 -9.93 7.48 31.72
N PHE A 148 -9.12 6.92 32.63
CA PHE A 148 -7.71 7.27 32.77
C PHE A 148 -6.90 6.96 31.51
N VAL A 149 -7.13 5.79 30.89
CA VAL A 149 -6.48 5.43 29.62
C VAL A 149 -6.86 6.42 28.51
N GLN A 150 -8.13 6.83 28.43
CA GLN A 150 -8.58 7.81 27.43
C GLN A 150 -7.95 9.20 27.68
N ILE A 151 -7.92 9.66 28.93
CA ILE A 151 -7.27 10.93 29.31
C ILE A 151 -5.77 10.88 29.01
N SER A 152 -5.10 9.77 29.32
CA SER A 152 -3.67 9.62 29.03
C SER A 152 -3.37 9.80 27.55
N ARG A 153 -4.27 9.34 26.67
CA ARG A 153 -4.13 9.54 25.23
C ARG A 153 -4.37 10.98 24.80
N VAL A 154 -5.39 11.64 25.35
CA VAL A 154 -5.62 13.08 25.10
C VAL A 154 -4.35 13.87 25.44
N ILE A 155 -3.72 13.56 26.58
CA ILE A 155 -2.48 14.21 27.01
C ILE A 155 -1.34 13.90 26.04
N VAL A 156 -1.09 12.63 25.71
CA VAL A 156 0.02 12.24 24.81
C VAL A 156 -0.14 12.88 23.42
N VAL A 157 -1.33 12.79 22.83
CA VAL A 157 -1.60 13.38 21.52
C VAL A 157 -1.55 14.92 21.60
N GLY A 158 -2.07 15.53 22.67
CA GLY A 158 -2.02 16.98 22.86
C GLY A 158 -0.59 17.53 23.02
N VAL A 159 0.28 16.81 23.75
CA VAL A 159 1.70 17.18 23.91
C VAL A 159 2.47 17.00 22.60
N LEU A 160 2.15 15.96 21.83
CA LEU A 160 2.79 15.71 20.53
C LEU A 160 2.15 16.54 19.40
N TYR A 161 0.96 17.11 19.59
CA TYR A 161 0.24 17.92 18.60
C TYR A 161 1.09 19.04 17.96
N PRO A 162 1.84 19.88 18.70
CA PRO A 162 2.68 20.90 18.07
C PRO A 162 3.76 20.29 17.16
N MET A 163 4.28 19.11 17.51
CA MET A 163 5.23 18.38 16.68
C MET A 163 4.53 17.78 15.45
N LEU A 164 3.38 17.12 15.62
CA LEU A 164 2.59 16.54 14.51
C LEU A 164 2.04 17.60 13.56
N ARG A 165 1.80 18.82 14.05
CA ARG A 165 1.41 19.95 13.22
C ARG A 165 2.57 20.48 12.38
N HIS A 166 3.80 20.33 12.86
CA HIS A 166 5.00 20.85 12.19
C HIS A 166 5.72 19.80 11.31
N PHE A 167 5.55 18.52 11.60
CA PHE A 167 6.11 17.41 10.81
C PHE A 167 5.10 16.91 9.77
N GLY A 168 5.51 16.87 8.50
CA GLY A 168 4.68 16.36 7.40
C GLY A 168 3.58 17.34 6.96
N TYR A 169 2.42 16.81 6.57
CA TYR A 169 1.28 17.56 6.01
C TYR A 169 0.54 18.46 7.00
N GLY A 170 0.91 18.40 8.29
CA GLY A 170 0.23 19.10 9.38
C GLY A 170 -1.10 18.44 9.73
N LEU A 171 -1.21 17.93 10.95
CA LEU A 171 -2.41 17.26 11.41
C LEU A 171 -3.50 18.26 11.84
N ASP A 172 -4.67 18.23 11.21
CA ASP A 172 -5.77 19.13 11.57
C ASP A 172 -6.32 18.81 12.97
N LEU A 173 -6.96 19.77 13.62
CA LEU A 173 -7.59 19.56 14.94
C LEU A 173 -8.69 18.49 14.86
N LYS A 174 -9.39 18.41 13.73
CA LYS A 174 -10.40 17.38 13.45
C LYS A 174 -9.77 15.98 13.41
N GLU A 175 -8.65 15.86 12.70
CA GLU A 175 -7.88 14.63 12.59
C GLU A 175 -7.28 14.22 13.94
N ALA A 176 -6.81 15.20 14.75
CA ALA A 176 -6.31 14.96 16.11
C ALA A 176 -7.40 14.38 17.02
N MET A 177 -8.62 14.94 16.96
CA MET A 177 -9.74 14.43 17.75
C MET A 177 -10.08 12.98 17.37
N ILE A 178 -10.09 12.66 16.07
CA ILE A 178 -10.33 11.28 15.61
C ILE A 178 -9.18 10.36 16.04
N LEU A 179 -7.92 10.80 15.96
CA LEU A 179 -6.76 10.01 16.39
C LEU A 179 -6.84 9.65 17.88
N VAL A 180 -7.29 10.58 18.72
CA VAL A 180 -7.51 10.32 20.16
C VAL A 180 -8.65 9.30 20.36
N TRP A 181 -9.75 9.44 19.63
CA TRP A 181 -10.94 8.62 19.82
C TRP A 181 -10.82 7.21 19.21
N SER A 182 -10.23 7.09 18.02
CA SER A 182 -10.15 5.88 17.19
C SER A 182 -9.07 4.87 17.63
N GLY A 183 -8.25 5.18 18.64
CA GLY A 183 -7.19 4.25 19.06
C GLY A 183 -7.73 3.05 19.85
N LEU A 184 -8.25 2.05 19.15
CA LEU A 184 -8.75 0.82 19.76
C LEU A 184 -7.59 0.07 20.44
N ARG A 185 -7.83 -0.47 21.64
CA ARG A 185 -6.91 -1.46 22.24
C ARG A 185 -7.26 -2.82 21.61
N GLY A 186 -6.24 -3.61 21.27
CA GLY A 186 -6.43 -4.82 20.48
C GLY A 186 -5.70 -6.05 21.02
N ALA A 187 -5.49 -7.02 20.13
CA ALA A 187 -4.95 -8.34 20.44
C ALA A 187 -3.57 -8.32 21.13
N VAL A 188 -2.71 -7.34 20.82
CA VAL A 188 -1.36 -7.23 21.43
C VAL A 188 -1.42 -6.98 22.95
N ALA A 189 -2.38 -6.19 23.42
CA ALA A 189 -2.55 -5.96 24.85
C ALA A 189 -3.04 -7.25 25.56
N LEU A 190 -3.98 -7.96 24.92
CA LEU A 190 -4.50 -9.23 25.43
C LEU A 190 -3.40 -10.31 25.49
N SER A 191 -2.60 -10.47 24.43
CA SER A 191 -1.53 -11.46 24.39
C SER A 191 -0.47 -11.20 25.46
N LEU A 192 -0.11 -9.94 25.70
CA LEU A 192 0.83 -9.57 26.77
C LEU A 192 0.23 -9.85 28.15
N SER A 193 -1.05 -9.54 28.37
CA SER A 193 -1.73 -9.85 29.64
C SER A 193 -1.78 -11.36 29.91
N LEU A 194 -1.98 -12.16 28.85
CA LEU A 194 -2.00 -13.62 28.94
C LEU A 194 -0.61 -14.19 29.22
N SER A 195 0.43 -13.60 28.62
CA SER A 195 1.84 -13.93 28.92
C SER A 195 2.15 -13.68 30.40
N VAL A 196 1.72 -12.54 30.95
CA VAL A 196 1.88 -12.21 32.38
C VAL A 196 1.16 -13.24 33.26
N LYS A 197 -0.10 -13.59 32.94
CA LYS A 197 -0.83 -14.65 33.67
C LYS A 197 -0.07 -15.97 33.69
N ARG A 198 0.39 -16.42 32.51
CA ARG A 198 1.18 -17.66 32.38
C ARG A 198 2.44 -17.63 33.25
N THR A 199 3.17 -16.52 33.28
CA THR A 199 4.37 -16.40 34.12
C THR A 199 4.05 -16.39 35.62
N SER A 200 2.90 -15.84 36.00
CA SER A 200 2.41 -15.87 37.38
C SER A 200 2.07 -17.28 37.85
N ASP A 201 1.58 -18.13 36.95
CA ASP A 201 1.18 -19.51 37.26
C ASP A 201 2.38 -20.48 37.29
N SER A 202 3.48 -20.17 36.60
CA SER A 202 4.55 -21.15 36.32
C SER A 202 5.94 -20.84 36.87
N VAL A 203 6.33 -19.59 37.16
CA VAL A 203 7.78 -19.26 37.26
C VAL A 203 8.25 -18.49 38.51
N GLN A 204 7.43 -17.78 39.29
CA GLN A 204 7.99 -16.96 40.40
C GLN A 204 7.14 -16.89 41.69
N PRO A 205 7.75 -17.07 42.89
CA PRO A 205 7.08 -16.86 44.19
C PRO A 205 6.78 -15.38 44.52
N TYR A 206 7.21 -14.44 43.66
CA TYR A 206 7.04 -12.99 43.86
C TYR A 206 5.72 -12.44 43.30
N LEU A 207 5.05 -13.17 42.39
CA LEU A 207 3.80 -12.72 41.76
C LEU A 207 2.66 -13.63 42.19
N LYS A 208 1.74 -13.12 43.01
CA LYS A 208 0.55 -13.89 43.42
C LYS A 208 -0.31 -14.19 42.18
N PRO A 209 -0.88 -15.41 42.05
CA PRO A 209 -1.73 -15.78 40.92
C PRO A 209 -2.98 -14.89 40.78
N GLU A 210 -3.43 -14.32 41.90
CA GLU A 210 -4.49 -13.30 41.98
C GLU A 210 -4.17 -12.06 41.12
N VAL A 211 -2.91 -11.61 41.13
CA VAL A 211 -2.46 -10.42 40.39
C VAL A 211 -2.46 -10.69 38.89
N GLY A 212 -2.00 -11.87 38.45
CA GLY A 212 -2.04 -12.26 37.03
C GLY A 212 -3.47 -12.28 36.48
N THR A 213 -4.42 -12.80 37.26
CA THR A 213 -5.84 -12.82 36.89
C THR A 213 -6.44 -11.41 36.85
N MET A 214 -6.04 -10.54 37.78
CA MET A 214 -6.44 -9.12 37.81
C MET A 214 -5.94 -8.35 36.58
N PHE A 215 -4.70 -8.60 36.11
CA PHE A 215 -4.17 -7.99 34.89
C PHE A 215 -4.96 -8.40 33.64
N VAL A 216 -5.32 -9.68 33.50
CA VAL A 216 -6.12 -10.17 32.38
C VAL A 216 -7.53 -9.59 32.43
N PHE A 217 -8.14 -9.49 33.61
CA PHE A 217 -9.46 -8.88 33.79
C PHE A 217 -9.48 -7.40 33.38
N PHE A 218 -8.54 -6.58 33.88
CA PHE A 218 -8.50 -5.16 33.52
C PHE A 218 -8.13 -4.94 32.06
N THR A 219 -7.15 -5.67 31.54
CA THR A 219 -6.73 -5.50 30.14
C THR A 219 -7.83 -5.95 29.18
N GLY A 220 -8.45 -7.10 29.46
CA GLY A 220 -9.61 -7.62 28.73
C GLY A 220 -10.81 -6.67 28.77
N GLY A 221 -11.14 -6.17 29.97
CA GLY A 221 -12.23 -5.22 30.16
C GLY A 221 -11.98 -3.90 29.41
N ILE A 222 -10.77 -3.33 29.45
CA ILE A 222 -10.43 -2.13 28.67
C ILE A 222 -10.57 -2.40 27.17
N VAL A 223 -10.04 -3.52 26.67
CA VAL A 223 -10.14 -3.88 25.26
C VAL A 223 -11.61 -3.98 24.85
N PHE A 224 -12.42 -4.70 25.62
CA PHE A 224 -13.87 -4.83 25.41
C PHE A 224 -14.58 -3.47 25.39
N LEU A 225 -14.34 -2.61 26.40
CA LEU A 225 -14.94 -1.28 26.46
C LEU A 225 -14.51 -0.42 25.27
N THR A 226 -13.22 -0.42 24.91
CA THR A 226 -12.74 0.39 23.78
C THR A 226 -13.33 -0.09 22.46
N LEU A 227 -13.46 -1.39 22.23
CA LEU A 227 -14.06 -1.93 21.00
C LEU A 227 -15.55 -1.59 20.89
N ILE A 228 -16.31 -1.69 21.98
CA ILE A 228 -17.75 -1.40 21.96
C ILE A 228 -18.02 0.10 21.93
N PHE A 229 -17.46 0.86 22.87
CA PHE A 229 -17.74 2.28 23.00
C PHE A 229 -17.00 3.11 21.94
N ASN A 230 -15.66 3.04 21.91
CA ASN A 230 -14.89 3.84 20.96
C ASN A 230 -15.09 3.34 19.53
N GLY A 231 -15.12 2.02 19.29
CA GLY A 231 -15.33 1.45 17.96
C GLY A 231 -16.67 1.88 17.35
N SER A 232 -17.79 1.66 18.05
CA SER A 232 -19.13 2.04 17.57
C SER A 232 -19.27 3.56 17.40
N THR A 233 -18.69 4.35 18.32
CA THR A 233 -18.84 5.81 18.29
C THR A 233 -17.92 6.48 17.25
N THR A 234 -16.88 5.80 16.75
CA THR A 234 -15.93 6.41 15.79
C THR A 234 -16.60 6.80 14.47
N GLN A 235 -17.46 5.94 13.91
CA GLN A 235 -18.17 6.25 12.67
C GLN A 235 -19.13 7.44 12.84
N PHE A 236 -19.81 7.51 14.00
CA PHE A 236 -20.67 8.64 14.33
C PHE A 236 -19.87 9.94 14.50
N LEU A 237 -18.71 9.88 15.15
CA LEU A 237 -17.82 11.02 15.32
C LEU A 237 -17.31 11.53 13.96
N LEU A 238 -16.95 10.64 13.03
CA LEU A 238 -16.56 11.00 11.66
C LEU A 238 -17.65 11.78 10.93
N HIS A 239 -18.91 11.33 11.05
CA HIS A 239 -20.07 12.00 10.45
C HIS A 239 -20.32 13.39 11.09
N ILE A 240 -20.17 13.53 12.41
CA ILE A 240 -20.29 14.83 13.08
C ILE A 240 -19.21 15.82 12.62
N LEU A 241 -17.97 15.34 12.47
CA LEU A 241 -16.86 16.19 12.02
C LEU A 241 -16.95 16.55 10.52
N GLY A 242 -17.89 15.94 9.79
CA GLY A 242 -18.16 16.18 8.38
C GLY A 242 -17.04 15.67 7.47
N MET A 243 -16.25 14.69 7.93
CA MET A 243 -15.17 14.07 7.17
C MET A 243 -15.64 12.95 6.24
N ASP A 244 -16.91 12.59 6.34
CA ASP A 244 -17.61 11.64 5.47
C ASP A 244 -18.19 12.29 4.19
N LYS A 245 -18.28 13.63 4.17
CA LYS A 245 -18.79 14.36 3.01
C LYS A 245 -17.78 14.30 1.87
N LEU A 246 -18.17 13.58 0.81
CA LEU A 246 -17.46 13.61 -0.46
C LEU A 246 -17.41 15.06 -0.96
N LEU A 247 -16.20 15.54 -1.27
CA LEU A 247 -15.99 16.83 -1.94
C LEU A 247 -16.93 16.90 -3.18
N PRO A 248 -17.56 18.04 -3.51
CA PRO A 248 -18.44 18.16 -4.67
C PRO A 248 -17.80 17.62 -5.98
N THR A 249 -16.47 17.70 -6.08
CA THR A 249 -15.66 17.15 -7.17
C THR A 249 -15.64 15.62 -7.23
N LYS A 250 -15.69 14.92 -6.10
CA LYS A 250 -15.85 13.45 -6.01
C LYS A 250 -17.27 13.01 -6.36
N LEU A 251 -18.27 13.86 -6.08
CA LEU A 251 -19.65 13.60 -6.46
C LEU A 251 -19.85 13.65 -7.98
N ARG A 252 -19.19 14.58 -8.68
CA ARG A 252 -19.15 14.62 -10.16
C ARG A 252 -18.43 13.40 -10.76
N ILE A 253 -17.33 12.93 -10.14
CA ILE A 253 -16.70 11.65 -10.55
C ILE A 253 -17.73 10.54 -10.44
N LEU A 254 -18.37 10.41 -9.28
CA LEU A 254 -19.27 9.30 -9.01
C LEU A 254 -20.40 9.27 -10.04
N LYS A 255 -20.92 10.43 -10.45
CA LYS A 255 -21.89 10.57 -11.54
C LYS A 255 -21.32 10.09 -12.89
N TYR A 256 -20.11 10.51 -13.27
CA TYR A 256 -19.46 10.04 -14.51
C TYR A 256 -19.14 8.54 -14.47
N THR A 257 -18.59 8.03 -13.37
CA THR A 257 -18.31 6.60 -13.21
C THR A 257 -19.59 5.79 -13.31
N ARG A 258 -20.70 6.28 -12.73
CA ARG A 258 -22.02 5.66 -12.89
C ARG A 258 -22.47 5.65 -14.35
N TYR A 259 -22.23 6.73 -15.09
CA TYR A 259 -22.49 6.81 -16.54
C TYR A 259 -21.68 5.77 -17.33
N GLU A 260 -20.35 5.70 -17.14
CA GLU A 260 -19.48 4.74 -17.84
C GLU A 260 -19.81 3.29 -17.46
N MET A 261 -20.13 3.02 -16.19
CA MET A 261 -20.61 1.71 -15.76
C MET A 261 -21.89 1.30 -16.50
N LEU A 262 -22.81 2.23 -16.72
CA LEU A 262 -24.05 1.97 -17.44
C LEU A 262 -23.80 1.72 -18.93
N LYS A 263 -22.93 2.52 -19.56
CA LYS A 263 -22.51 2.31 -20.94
C LYS A 263 -21.91 0.93 -21.14
N LYS A 264 -20.98 0.52 -20.27
CA LYS A 264 -20.40 -0.85 -20.29
C LYS A 264 -21.44 -1.94 -20.05
N ALA A 265 -22.40 -1.71 -19.16
CA ALA A 265 -23.49 -2.64 -18.93
C ALA A 265 -24.39 -2.79 -20.18
N LEU A 266 -24.64 -1.70 -20.92
CA LEU A 266 -25.37 -1.72 -22.18
C LEU A 266 -24.58 -2.41 -23.30
N GLU A 267 -23.27 -2.16 -23.40
CA GLU A 267 -22.39 -2.85 -24.36
C GLU A 267 -22.36 -4.36 -24.11
N ALA A 268 -22.13 -4.76 -22.85
CA ALA A 268 -22.17 -6.17 -22.45
C ALA A 268 -23.55 -6.79 -22.70
N PHE A 269 -24.63 -6.07 -22.41
CA PHE A 269 -25.98 -6.53 -22.76
C PHE A 269 -26.15 -6.70 -24.26
N GLY A 270 -25.61 -5.79 -25.08
CA GLY A 270 -25.64 -5.89 -26.54
C GLY A 270 -24.93 -7.15 -27.05
N GLU A 271 -23.77 -7.50 -26.47
CA GLU A 271 -23.05 -8.73 -26.79
C GLU A 271 -23.83 -9.99 -26.39
N LEU A 272 -24.55 -9.94 -25.26
CA LEU A 272 -25.32 -11.06 -24.71
C LEU A 272 -26.77 -11.14 -25.24
N ARG A 273 -27.25 -10.13 -25.97
CA ARG A 273 -28.66 -10.01 -26.39
C ARG A 273 -29.05 -11.08 -27.41
N ASP A 274 -28.11 -11.37 -28.30
CA ASP A 274 -28.30 -12.26 -29.45
C ASP A 274 -27.46 -13.54 -29.27
N ASP A 275 -27.55 -14.16 -28.08
CA ASP A 275 -26.96 -15.48 -27.83
C ASP A 275 -27.81 -16.56 -28.53
N GLU A 276 -27.21 -17.21 -29.53
CA GLU A 276 -27.87 -18.18 -30.41
C GLU A 276 -28.37 -19.42 -29.65
N GLU A 277 -27.78 -19.74 -28.49
CA GLU A 277 -28.12 -20.92 -27.68
C GLU A 277 -29.25 -20.67 -26.67
N LEU A 278 -29.34 -19.46 -26.11
CA LEU A 278 -30.22 -19.14 -24.98
C LEU A 278 -31.43 -18.27 -25.37
N GLY A 279 -31.43 -17.70 -26.58
CA GLY A 279 -32.50 -16.83 -27.07
C GLY A 279 -32.44 -15.41 -26.49
N PRO A 280 -33.43 -14.56 -26.80
CA PRO A 280 -33.38 -13.14 -26.45
C PRO A 280 -33.54 -12.91 -24.94
N ALA A 281 -32.63 -12.12 -24.37
CA ALA A 281 -32.68 -11.73 -22.96
C ALA A 281 -33.70 -10.60 -22.69
N ASP A 282 -34.49 -10.73 -21.61
CA ASP A 282 -35.44 -9.69 -21.17
C ASP A 282 -34.73 -8.60 -20.34
N TRP A 283 -34.47 -7.46 -20.97
CA TRP A 283 -33.82 -6.32 -20.35
C TRP A 283 -34.58 -5.75 -19.15
N VAL A 284 -35.91 -5.85 -19.13
CA VAL A 284 -36.74 -5.32 -18.04
C VAL A 284 -36.50 -6.11 -16.76
N THR A 285 -36.40 -7.43 -16.87
CA THR A 285 -36.08 -8.30 -15.75
C THR A 285 -34.62 -8.13 -15.30
N VAL A 286 -33.68 -7.93 -16.23
CA VAL A 286 -32.26 -7.66 -15.91
C VAL A 286 -32.10 -6.36 -15.13
N LYS A 287 -32.74 -5.26 -15.57
CA LYS A 287 -32.75 -3.98 -14.82
C LYS A 287 -33.30 -4.18 -13.40
N LYS A 288 -34.38 -4.96 -13.25
CA LYS A 288 -34.98 -5.25 -11.94
C LYS A 288 -34.01 -5.94 -10.98
N TYR A 289 -33.18 -6.87 -11.46
CA TYR A 289 -32.16 -7.55 -10.63
C TYR A 289 -30.94 -6.67 -10.37
N ILE A 290 -30.57 -5.80 -11.31
CA ILE A 290 -29.45 -4.88 -11.18
C ILE A 290 -29.96 -3.53 -10.65
N THR A 291 -30.15 -3.45 -9.33
CA THR A 291 -30.71 -2.27 -8.64
C THR A 291 -30.02 -0.94 -8.97
N CYS A 292 -28.73 -0.94 -9.32
CA CYS A 292 -28.00 0.28 -9.70
C CYS A 292 -28.43 0.88 -11.06
N LEU A 293 -29.14 0.12 -11.89
CA LEU A 293 -29.67 0.52 -13.20
C LEU A 293 -31.15 0.96 -13.18
N ASN A 294 -31.86 0.78 -12.05
CA ASN A 294 -33.30 1.07 -11.95
C ASN A 294 -33.65 2.57 -11.92
N ASP A 295 -32.74 3.45 -11.47
CA ASP A 295 -33.02 4.89 -11.33
C ASP A 295 -32.91 5.69 -12.65
N LEU A 296 -32.68 5.02 -13.78
CA LEU A 296 -32.19 5.67 -15.00
C LEU A 296 -33.10 5.35 -16.20
N ASP A 297 -34.26 6.01 -16.22
CA ASP A 297 -35.18 6.06 -17.37
C ASP A 297 -34.78 7.11 -18.42
N TYR A 298 -33.72 7.87 -18.18
CA TYR A 298 -33.17 8.84 -19.13
C TYR A 298 -31.98 8.26 -19.90
N GLU A 299 -31.89 8.59 -21.18
CA GLU A 299 -30.66 8.39 -21.95
C GLU A 299 -29.48 8.94 -21.14
N PRO A 300 -28.36 8.21 -21.07
CA PRO A 300 -27.20 8.69 -20.36
C PRO A 300 -26.69 9.93 -21.11
N GLU A 301 -27.01 11.12 -20.60
CA GLU A 301 -26.41 12.37 -21.07
C GLU A 301 -24.99 12.45 -20.51
N HIS A 302 -24.04 12.84 -21.36
CA HIS A 302 -22.68 13.04 -20.92
C HIS A 302 -22.70 14.10 -19.79
N PRO A 303 -22.01 13.91 -18.65
CA PRO A 303 -22.02 14.87 -17.54
C PRO A 303 -21.53 16.30 -17.89
N HIS A 304 -21.13 16.55 -19.14
CA HIS A 304 -20.71 17.85 -19.67
C HIS A 304 -21.77 18.54 -20.53
N ASP A 305 -22.86 17.85 -20.91
CA ASP A 305 -23.97 18.45 -21.68
C ASP A 305 -25.03 19.10 -20.78
N VAL A 306 -24.98 18.85 -19.46
CA VAL A 306 -25.83 19.55 -18.49
C VAL A 306 -25.25 20.94 -18.23
N GLY A 307 -25.76 21.92 -18.97
CA GLY A 307 -25.54 23.33 -18.68
C GLY A 307 -26.28 23.73 -17.41
N ASP A 308 -25.60 23.71 -16.26
CA ASP A 308 -26.14 24.25 -15.02
C ASP A 308 -25.37 25.50 -14.58
N GLU A 309 -26.12 26.60 -14.53
CA GLU A 309 -25.79 27.97 -14.11
C GLU A 309 -25.44 28.12 -12.62
N ASP A 310 -24.75 27.14 -12.01
CA ASP A 310 -24.37 27.24 -10.60
C ASP A 310 -22.90 27.67 -10.46
N ASP A 311 -22.72 28.84 -9.86
CA ASP A 311 -21.50 29.62 -9.56
C ASP A 311 -20.44 28.85 -8.73
N CYS A 312 -20.64 27.54 -8.55
CA CYS A 312 -19.75 26.57 -7.91
C CYS A 312 -18.79 25.90 -8.93
N MET A 313 -18.86 26.29 -10.20
CA MET A 313 -18.06 25.75 -11.32
C MET A 313 -16.54 25.90 -11.14
N HIS A 314 -16.09 26.84 -10.29
CA HIS A 314 -14.67 27.19 -10.12
C HIS A 314 -13.89 26.39 -9.07
N ILE A 315 -14.53 25.51 -8.29
CA ILE A 315 -13.83 24.77 -7.21
C ILE A 315 -13.86 23.26 -7.48
N MET A 316 -13.52 22.86 -8.71
CA MET A 316 -12.65 21.70 -8.80
C MET A 316 -11.29 22.19 -8.29
N ASN A 317 -10.94 21.84 -7.05
CA ASN A 317 -9.59 22.15 -6.58
C ASN A 317 -8.62 21.55 -7.58
N LEU A 318 -7.84 22.40 -8.22
CA LEU A 318 -6.83 22.05 -9.23
C LEU A 318 -5.89 20.94 -8.69
N THR A 319 -5.75 20.88 -7.37
CA THR A 319 -5.11 19.79 -6.62
C THR A 319 -5.73 18.41 -6.84
N ASP A 320 -7.06 18.27 -6.82
CA ASP A 320 -7.74 16.98 -7.03
C ASP A 320 -7.52 16.45 -8.45
N ILE A 321 -7.54 17.33 -9.46
CA ILE A 321 -7.26 16.93 -10.85
C ILE A 321 -5.80 16.50 -11.02
N ARG A 322 -4.86 17.21 -10.40
CA ARG A 322 -3.44 16.82 -10.38
C ARG A 322 -3.24 15.45 -9.72
N VAL A 323 -3.85 15.19 -8.57
CA VAL A 323 -3.78 13.87 -7.90
C VAL A 323 -4.33 12.76 -8.81
N ARG A 324 -5.43 13.01 -9.53
CA ARG A 324 -6.00 12.01 -10.46
C ARG A 324 -5.10 11.75 -11.66
N LEU A 325 -4.50 12.79 -12.24
CA LEU A 325 -3.51 12.61 -13.31
C LEU A 325 -2.37 11.71 -12.80
N LEU A 326 -1.83 12.01 -11.61
CA LEU A 326 -0.75 11.24 -11.01
C LEU A 326 -1.15 9.79 -10.71
N ASN A 327 -2.37 9.55 -10.21
CA ASN A 327 -2.90 8.18 -10.06
C ASN A 327 -2.98 7.45 -11.41
N GLY A 328 -3.42 8.13 -12.47
CA GLY A 328 -3.42 7.59 -13.83
C GLY A 328 -2.00 7.29 -14.35
N VAL A 329 -1.02 8.14 -13.99
CA VAL A 329 0.39 7.92 -14.30
C VAL A 329 0.94 6.70 -13.57
N GLN A 330 0.62 6.53 -12.27
CA GLN A 330 1.00 5.32 -11.51
C GLN A 330 0.41 4.06 -12.12
N ALA A 331 -0.88 4.08 -12.47
CA ALA A 331 -1.54 2.95 -13.13
C ALA A 331 -0.87 2.61 -14.47
N ALA A 332 -0.48 3.62 -15.25
CA ALA A 332 0.24 3.41 -16.49
C ALA A 332 1.67 2.84 -16.28
N TYR A 333 2.35 3.20 -15.19
CA TYR A 333 3.63 2.57 -14.83
C TYR A 333 3.47 1.10 -14.46
N TRP A 334 2.44 0.75 -13.69
CA TRP A 334 2.12 -0.65 -13.38
C TRP A 334 1.84 -1.45 -14.64
N GLY A 335 0.98 -0.96 -15.53
CA GLY A 335 0.71 -1.63 -16.80
C GLY A 335 1.97 -1.84 -17.65
N MET A 336 2.89 -0.86 -17.68
CA MET A 336 4.17 -1.04 -18.40
C MET A 336 5.13 -2.04 -17.73
N LEU A 337 5.05 -2.21 -16.41
CA LEU A 337 5.83 -3.22 -15.68
C LEU A 337 5.28 -4.62 -15.97
N GLU A 338 3.96 -4.78 -15.94
CA GLU A 338 3.26 -6.04 -16.27
C GLU A 338 3.53 -6.47 -17.73
N GLU A 339 3.46 -5.52 -18.68
CA GLU A 339 3.82 -5.76 -20.09
C GLU A 339 5.33 -6.08 -20.30
N GLY A 340 6.17 -5.98 -19.27
CA GLY A 340 7.62 -6.19 -19.36
C GLY A 340 8.37 -5.09 -20.12
N ARG A 341 7.76 -3.90 -20.29
CA ARG A 341 8.33 -2.78 -21.05
C ARG A 341 9.31 -1.93 -20.25
N ILE A 342 9.21 -1.96 -18.93
CA ILE A 342 10.14 -1.30 -18.00
C ILE A 342 10.67 -2.33 -17.00
N THR A 343 11.90 -2.11 -16.54
CA THR A 343 12.47 -2.94 -15.47
C THR A 343 11.90 -2.51 -14.12
N GLN A 344 11.88 -3.44 -13.17
CA GLN A 344 11.46 -3.18 -11.79
C GLN A 344 12.22 -2.00 -11.14
N VAL A 345 13.53 -1.89 -11.37
CA VAL A 345 14.34 -0.76 -10.87
C VAL A 345 13.83 0.57 -11.44
N THR A 346 13.50 0.59 -12.73
CA THR A 346 12.95 1.78 -13.41
C THR A 346 11.57 2.13 -12.87
N ALA A 347 10.70 1.13 -12.68
CA ALA A 347 9.37 1.31 -12.10
C ALA A 347 9.43 1.92 -10.70
N ASN A 348 10.39 1.51 -9.86
CA ASN A 348 10.55 2.05 -8.50
C ASN A 348 10.92 3.53 -8.51
N ILE A 349 11.85 3.91 -9.38
CA ILE A 349 12.29 5.30 -9.53
C ILE A 349 11.12 6.17 -10.00
N LEU A 350 10.34 5.68 -10.97
CA LEU A 350 9.16 6.35 -11.51
C LEU A 350 8.05 6.46 -10.46
N MET A 351 7.71 5.37 -9.77
CA MET A 351 6.65 5.34 -8.77
C MET A 351 6.96 6.29 -7.61
N ARG A 352 8.20 6.25 -7.11
CA ARG A 352 8.67 7.14 -6.05
C ARG A 352 8.59 8.61 -6.48
N SER A 353 8.92 8.92 -7.73
CA SER A 353 8.81 10.31 -8.22
C SER A 353 7.36 10.81 -8.25
N VAL A 354 6.40 9.92 -8.51
CA VAL A 354 4.98 10.26 -8.48
C VAL A 354 4.47 10.37 -7.04
N ASP A 355 4.90 9.48 -6.13
CA ASP A 355 4.58 9.60 -4.70
C ASP A 355 5.07 10.94 -4.13
N GLU A 356 6.34 11.31 -4.40
CA GLU A 356 6.91 12.61 -4.03
C GLU A 356 6.13 13.78 -4.64
N ALA A 357 5.62 13.63 -5.87
CA ALA A 357 4.80 14.65 -6.51
C ALA A 357 3.39 14.75 -5.92
N MET A 358 2.73 13.62 -5.62
CA MET A 358 1.41 13.55 -4.98
C MET A 358 1.43 14.29 -3.64
N ASP A 359 2.53 14.19 -2.92
CA ASP A 359 2.73 14.87 -1.63
C ASP A 359 2.78 16.40 -1.75
N LEU A 360 3.23 16.91 -2.90
CA LEU A 360 3.46 18.34 -3.16
C LEU A 360 2.33 19.02 -3.94
N VAL A 361 1.30 18.27 -4.36
CA VAL A 361 0.20 18.76 -5.22
C VAL A 361 -0.56 19.95 -4.61
N SER A 362 -0.62 20.04 -3.28
CA SER A 362 -1.34 21.10 -2.56
C SER A 362 -0.68 22.48 -2.64
N GLY A 363 0.64 22.55 -2.87
CA GLY A 363 1.41 23.79 -2.83
C GLY A 363 2.14 24.15 -4.13
N GLN A 364 2.27 23.22 -5.08
CA GLN A 364 3.03 23.42 -6.32
C GLN A 364 2.29 22.86 -7.54
N THR A 365 2.71 23.26 -8.74
CA THR A 365 2.34 22.62 -10.01
C THR A 365 2.85 21.18 -10.03
N LEU A 366 2.45 20.39 -11.03
CA LEU A 366 3.08 19.08 -11.27
C LEU A 366 4.62 19.23 -11.25
N CYS A 367 5.29 18.33 -10.53
CA CYS A 367 6.74 18.37 -10.28
C CYS A 367 7.40 16.98 -10.32
N ASP A 368 6.75 15.95 -10.86
CA ASP A 368 7.23 14.57 -10.82
C ASP A 368 8.56 14.40 -11.60
N TRP A 369 8.77 15.19 -12.64
CA TRP A 369 10.02 15.21 -13.39
C TRP A 369 11.23 15.63 -12.54
N LYS A 370 11.04 16.43 -11.48
CA LYS A 370 12.13 16.96 -10.65
C LYS A 370 12.93 15.86 -9.96
N GLY A 371 12.25 14.81 -9.46
CA GLY A 371 12.89 13.64 -8.86
C GLY A 371 13.67 12.82 -9.90
N LEU A 372 13.12 12.70 -11.10
CA LEU A 372 13.69 11.93 -12.21
C LEU A 372 14.90 12.61 -12.87
N LYS A 373 14.94 13.94 -12.87
CA LYS A 373 15.98 14.75 -13.49
C LYS A 373 17.39 14.37 -13.02
N SER A 374 17.54 14.03 -11.75
CA SER A 374 18.82 13.58 -11.17
C SER A 374 19.36 12.30 -11.82
N ASN A 375 18.47 11.41 -12.28
CA ASN A 375 18.81 10.15 -12.93
C ASN A 375 19.06 10.32 -14.44
N VAL A 376 18.50 11.37 -15.04
CA VAL A 376 18.57 11.66 -16.49
C VAL A 376 19.67 12.68 -16.82
N GLN A 377 20.23 13.40 -15.85
CA GLN A 377 21.31 14.36 -16.10
C GLN A 377 22.65 13.68 -16.35
N PHE A 378 23.16 13.85 -17.57
CA PHE A 378 24.51 13.48 -17.98
C PHE A 378 25.44 14.68 -17.86
N PRO A 379 26.51 14.60 -17.03
CA PRO A 379 27.49 15.67 -16.98
C PRO A 379 28.26 15.82 -18.29
N ASN A 380 28.45 17.06 -18.75
CA ASN A 380 29.21 17.41 -19.97
C ASN A 380 30.69 16.94 -19.97
N TYR A 381 31.23 16.46 -18.83
CA TYR A 381 32.61 16.00 -18.74
C TYR A 381 32.88 14.67 -19.48
N TYR A 382 31.86 13.91 -19.91
CA TYR A 382 32.11 12.65 -20.63
C TYR A 382 32.67 12.82 -22.05
N ARG A 383 32.40 13.97 -22.72
CA ARG A 383 33.18 14.39 -23.90
C ARG A 383 34.68 14.43 -23.61
N PHE A 384 35.03 14.79 -22.37
CA PHE A 384 36.41 14.84 -21.89
C PHE A 384 36.93 13.45 -21.46
N LEU A 385 36.07 12.58 -20.92
CA LEU A 385 36.44 11.22 -20.53
C LEU A 385 36.77 10.33 -21.73
N GLN A 386 36.18 10.61 -22.90
CA GLN A 386 36.58 10.02 -24.19
C GLN A 386 38.05 10.32 -24.56
N ARG A 387 38.65 11.33 -23.93
CA ARG A 387 40.04 11.79 -24.10
C ARG A 387 41.02 11.25 -23.02
N SER A 388 40.51 10.58 -21.98
CA SER A 388 41.30 10.09 -20.84
C SER A 388 41.93 8.70 -21.09
N ARG A 389 43.00 8.38 -20.35
CA ARG A 389 43.74 7.10 -20.36
C ARG A 389 43.05 5.95 -19.60
N LEU A 390 41.78 6.07 -19.22
CA LEU A 390 41.01 4.97 -18.60
C LEU A 390 40.72 3.85 -19.62
N PRO A 391 40.60 2.58 -19.19
CA PRO A 391 40.30 1.47 -20.10
C PRO A 391 38.96 1.71 -20.81
N ARG A 392 39.04 1.93 -22.13
CA ARG A 392 37.90 2.35 -22.97
C ARG A 392 36.65 1.49 -22.78
N LYS A 393 36.81 0.17 -22.63
CA LYS A 393 35.70 -0.79 -22.49
C LYS A 393 34.82 -0.54 -21.25
N LEU A 394 35.44 -0.19 -20.13
CA LEU A 394 34.74 -0.06 -18.84
C LEU A 394 33.97 1.26 -18.80
N VAL A 395 34.61 2.35 -19.27
CA VAL A 395 33.94 3.64 -19.45
C VAL A 395 32.76 3.51 -20.42
N THR A 396 32.95 2.90 -21.59
CA THR A 396 31.85 2.74 -22.56
C THR A 396 30.69 1.90 -22.02
N TYR A 397 30.97 0.84 -21.26
CA TYR A 397 29.94 -0.01 -20.65
C TYR A 397 29.07 0.79 -19.67
N PHE A 398 29.66 1.43 -18.66
CA PHE A 398 28.92 2.22 -17.68
C PHE A 398 28.18 3.42 -18.31
N THR A 399 28.77 4.02 -19.35
CA THR A 399 28.12 5.16 -20.03
C THR A 399 26.90 4.69 -20.83
N VAL A 400 26.97 3.52 -21.47
CA VAL A 400 25.84 2.93 -22.22
C VAL A 400 24.74 2.46 -21.27
N GLU A 401 25.09 1.80 -20.17
CA GLU A 401 24.11 1.31 -19.18
C GLU A 401 23.33 2.46 -18.53
N ARG A 402 24.01 3.55 -18.17
CA ARG A 402 23.36 4.75 -17.62
C ARG A 402 22.52 5.48 -18.67
N LEU A 403 22.98 5.52 -19.92
CA LEU A 403 22.23 6.07 -21.06
C LEU A 403 20.96 5.25 -21.35
N GLU A 404 21.07 3.93 -21.31
CA GLU A 404 19.95 2.98 -21.42
C GLU A 404 18.90 3.24 -20.33
N SER A 405 19.31 3.30 -19.07
CA SER A 405 18.42 3.62 -17.94
C SER A 405 17.74 4.99 -18.11
N GLY A 406 18.49 6.03 -18.48
CA GLY A 406 17.93 7.36 -18.74
C GLY A 406 16.90 7.37 -19.87
N CYS A 407 17.16 6.63 -20.95
CA CYS A 407 16.20 6.49 -22.06
C CYS A 407 14.93 5.75 -21.64
N TYR A 408 15.05 4.68 -20.84
CA TYR A 408 13.88 3.95 -20.33
C TYR A 408 13.02 4.84 -19.43
N ILE A 409 13.63 5.57 -18.49
CA ILE A 409 12.93 6.50 -17.60
C ILE A 409 12.17 7.55 -18.42
N CYS A 410 12.84 8.21 -19.38
CA CYS A 410 12.22 9.26 -20.20
C CYS A 410 11.08 8.72 -21.08
N ALA A 411 11.29 7.56 -21.72
CA ALA A 411 10.29 6.96 -22.60
C ALA A 411 9.06 6.51 -21.80
N ALA A 412 9.26 5.89 -20.64
CA ALA A 412 8.18 5.48 -19.74
C ALA A 412 7.42 6.68 -19.19
N PHE A 413 8.13 7.71 -18.71
CA PHE A 413 7.55 8.96 -18.23
C PHE A 413 6.61 9.60 -19.26
N LEU A 414 7.11 9.82 -20.47
CA LEU A 414 6.33 10.42 -21.56
C LEU A 414 5.11 9.58 -21.96
N ARG A 415 5.25 8.25 -21.92
CA ARG A 415 4.16 7.34 -22.27
C ARG A 415 3.08 7.33 -21.20
N ALA A 416 3.46 7.24 -19.93
CA ALA A 416 2.52 7.27 -18.81
C ALA A 416 1.73 8.59 -18.79
N HIS A 417 2.41 9.73 -18.93
CA HIS A 417 1.75 11.03 -19.02
C HIS A 417 0.83 11.12 -20.24
N ARG A 418 1.18 10.51 -21.37
CA ARG A 418 0.29 10.48 -22.55
C ARG A 418 -0.97 9.64 -22.29
N ILE A 419 -0.84 8.49 -21.63
CA ILE A 419 -1.96 7.62 -21.28
C ILE A 419 -2.87 8.33 -20.27
N ALA A 420 -2.30 8.84 -19.18
CA ALA A 420 -3.03 9.54 -18.13
C ALA A 420 -3.76 10.78 -18.66
N ARG A 421 -3.14 11.57 -19.54
CA ARG A 421 -3.81 12.73 -20.17
C ARG A 421 -4.98 12.35 -21.07
N ARG A 422 -4.86 11.26 -21.83
CA ARG A 422 -5.98 10.75 -22.65
C ARG A 422 -7.14 10.32 -21.77
N GLN A 423 -6.86 9.50 -20.75
CA GLN A 423 -7.88 9.07 -19.79
C GLN A 423 -8.52 10.25 -19.07
N LEU A 424 -7.73 11.27 -18.69
CA LEU A 424 -8.24 12.47 -18.05
C LEU A 424 -9.10 13.32 -18.99
N HIS A 425 -8.73 13.43 -20.27
CA HIS A 425 -9.50 14.12 -21.31
C HIS A 425 -10.81 13.39 -21.62
N ASP A 426 -10.77 12.07 -21.79
CA ASP A 426 -11.96 11.22 -21.98
C ASP A 426 -12.93 11.33 -20.78
N PHE A 427 -12.39 11.56 -19.57
CA PHE A 427 -13.17 11.71 -18.35
C PHE A 427 -13.74 13.13 -18.14
N LEU A 428 -12.89 14.16 -18.28
CA LEU A 428 -13.23 15.56 -17.95
C LEU A 428 -13.65 16.40 -19.16
N GLY A 429 -13.59 15.86 -20.37
CA GLY A 429 -13.87 16.60 -21.60
C GLY A 429 -13.00 17.86 -21.73
N ASP A 430 -13.59 18.92 -22.27
CA ASP A 430 -12.94 20.20 -22.56
C ASP A 430 -12.95 21.21 -21.40
N SER A 431 -12.95 20.73 -20.15
CA SER A 431 -12.89 21.60 -18.97
C SER A 431 -11.62 22.46 -18.95
N GLU A 432 -11.74 23.75 -18.60
CA GLU A 432 -10.61 24.68 -18.48
C GLU A 432 -9.54 24.18 -17.50
N VAL A 433 -9.96 23.61 -16.36
CA VAL A 433 -9.04 23.07 -15.34
C VAL A 433 -8.30 21.82 -15.84
N ALA A 434 -8.98 20.99 -16.64
CA ALA A 434 -8.35 19.83 -17.28
C ALA A 434 -7.27 20.27 -18.29
N ARG A 435 -7.55 21.32 -19.08
CA ARG A 435 -6.57 21.91 -20.01
C ARG A 435 -5.34 22.43 -19.27
N THR A 436 -5.52 23.16 -18.16
CA THR A 436 -4.38 23.65 -17.36
C THR A 436 -3.49 22.49 -16.88
N VAL A 437 -4.07 21.42 -16.33
CA VAL A 437 -3.30 20.25 -15.84
C VAL A 437 -2.64 19.48 -16.99
N ILE A 438 -3.29 19.39 -18.15
CA ILE A 438 -2.73 18.79 -19.37
C ILE A 438 -1.52 19.62 -19.87
N ASP A 439 -1.60 20.94 -19.82
CA ASP A 439 -0.52 21.84 -20.21
C ASP A 439 0.66 21.79 -19.23
N GLU A 440 0.40 21.72 -17.92
CA GLU A 440 1.43 21.45 -16.90
C GLU A 440 2.18 20.14 -17.20
N SER A 441 1.44 19.06 -17.44
CA SER A 441 1.99 17.74 -17.78
C SER A 441 2.78 17.75 -19.10
N ASN A 442 2.35 18.56 -20.08
CA ASN A 442 3.06 18.74 -21.34
C ASN A 442 4.41 19.45 -21.16
N ALA A 443 4.43 20.49 -20.32
CA ALA A 443 5.60 21.30 -20.02
C ALA A 443 6.68 20.47 -19.33
N GLU A 444 6.31 19.63 -18.35
CA GLU A 444 7.26 18.71 -17.69
C GLU A 444 7.88 17.71 -18.67
N GLY A 445 7.08 17.21 -19.61
CA GLY A 445 7.54 16.28 -20.64
C GLY A 445 8.48 16.89 -21.70
N GLU A 446 8.66 18.22 -21.75
CA GLU A 446 9.56 18.83 -22.74
C GLU A 446 11.03 18.49 -22.51
N GLU A 447 11.50 18.49 -21.26
CA GLU A 447 12.90 18.19 -20.95
C GLU A 447 13.22 16.72 -21.23
N ALA A 448 12.29 15.81 -20.90
CA ALA A 448 12.39 14.39 -21.26
C ALA A 448 12.45 14.17 -22.78
N ARG A 449 11.65 14.93 -23.56
CA ARG A 449 11.67 14.87 -25.03
C ARG A 449 12.99 15.37 -25.60
N LYS A 450 13.47 16.53 -25.13
CA LYS A 450 14.77 17.10 -25.56
C LYS A 450 15.90 16.12 -25.31
N PHE A 451 15.92 15.48 -24.14
CA PHE A 451 16.91 14.45 -23.84
C PHE A 451 16.86 13.28 -24.85
N LEU A 452 15.68 12.72 -25.14
CA LEU A 452 15.55 11.62 -26.10
C LEU A 452 15.94 12.04 -27.53
N GLU A 453 15.66 13.28 -27.93
CA GLU A 453 16.10 13.84 -29.21
C GLU A 453 17.62 13.98 -29.29
N ASP A 454 18.25 14.48 -28.24
CA ASP A 454 19.71 14.58 -28.15
C ASP A 454 20.38 13.20 -28.24
N VAL A 455 19.82 12.19 -27.56
CA VAL A 455 20.30 10.80 -27.66
C VAL A 455 20.05 10.22 -29.05
N ARG A 456 18.93 10.57 -29.70
CA ARG A 456 18.65 10.13 -31.08
C ARG A 456 19.66 10.67 -32.09
N VAL A 457 20.12 11.90 -31.90
CA VAL A 457 21.15 12.51 -32.75
C VAL A 457 22.54 11.97 -32.41
N THR A 458 22.86 11.84 -31.12
CA THR A 458 24.22 11.51 -30.66
C THR A 458 24.53 10.00 -30.69
N PHE A 459 23.54 9.16 -30.34
CA PHE A 459 23.70 7.71 -30.18
C PHE A 459 22.49 6.92 -30.74
N PRO A 460 22.20 7.00 -32.06
CA PRO A 460 21.04 6.34 -32.66
C PRO A 460 21.04 4.80 -32.50
N GLN A 461 22.22 4.19 -32.41
CA GLN A 461 22.36 2.74 -32.23
C GLN A 461 21.82 2.28 -30.87
N VAL A 462 22.01 3.08 -29.80
CA VAL A 462 21.52 2.75 -28.45
C VAL A 462 20.00 2.69 -28.46
N LEU A 463 19.33 3.71 -28.99
CA LEU A 463 17.86 3.72 -29.11
C LEU A 463 17.32 2.56 -29.96
N ARG A 464 18.04 2.17 -31.02
CA ARG A 464 17.63 1.02 -31.83
C ARG A 464 17.70 -0.28 -31.04
N VAL A 465 18.79 -0.51 -30.29
CA VAL A 465 18.95 -1.70 -29.44
C VAL A 465 17.90 -1.73 -28.33
N LEU A 466 17.65 -0.59 -27.67
CA LEU A 466 16.63 -0.46 -26.64
C LEU A 466 15.24 -0.81 -27.17
N LYS A 467 14.88 -0.22 -28.31
CA LYS A 467 13.60 -0.48 -28.95
C LYS A 467 13.48 -1.94 -29.38
N THR A 468 14.55 -2.54 -29.91
CA THR A 468 14.56 -3.98 -30.25
C THR A 468 14.32 -4.82 -28.99
N ARG A 469 15.06 -4.60 -27.90
CA ARG A 469 14.84 -5.34 -26.63
C ARG A 469 13.42 -5.20 -26.13
N GLN A 470 12.89 -3.97 -26.10
CA GLN A 470 11.53 -3.70 -25.63
C GLN A 470 10.47 -4.42 -26.48
N VAL A 471 10.64 -4.43 -27.80
CA VAL A 471 9.74 -5.16 -28.71
C VAL A 471 9.89 -6.67 -28.51
N THR A 472 11.10 -7.20 -28.41
CA THR A 472 11.34 -8.63 -28.16
C THR A 472 10.66 -9.08 -26.86
N TYR A 473 10.86 -8.37 -25.75
CA TYR A 473 10.20 -8.68 -24.48
C TYR A 473 8.68 -8.59 -24.59
N SER A 474 8.15 -7.49 -25.16
CA SER A 474 6.70 -7.32 -25.30
C SER A 474 6.05 -8.40 -26.17
N VAL A 475 6.73 -8.86 -27.22
CA VAL A 475 6.24 -9.97 -28.06
C VAL A 475 6.32 -11.30 -27.31
N LEU A 476 7.41 -11.57 -26.58
CA LEU A 476 7.56 -12.78 -25.78
C LEU A 476 6.48 -12.88 -24.70
N THR A 477 6.19 -11.78 -23.99
CA THR A 477 5.13 -11.71 -22.99
C THR A 477 3.76 -11.99 -23.60
N HIS A 478 3.43 -11.35 -24.74
CA HIS A 478 2.16 -11.63 -25.42
C HIS A 478 2.03 -13.07 -25.92
N LEU A 479 3.13 -13.68 -26.39
CA LEU A 479 3.13 -15.09 -26.77
C LEU A 479 2.91 -16.00 -25.56
N SER A 480 3.53 -15.69 -24.42
CA SER A 480 3.33 -16.41 -23.16
C SER A 480 1.88 -16.29 -22.66
N GLU A 481 1.31 -15.09 -22.66
CA GLU A 481 -0.10 -14.86 -22.33
C GLU A 481 -1.05 -15.61 -23.27
N TYR A 482 -0.74 -15.66 -24.56
CA TYR A 482 -1.52 -16.40 -25.53
C TYR A 482 -1.52 -17.91 -25.26
N ILE A 483 -0.35 -18.49 -24.94
CA ILE A 483 -0.24 -19.91 -24.57
C ILE A 483 -1.01 -20.19 -23.27
N GLN A 484 -0.91 -19.31 -22.27
CA GLN A 484 -1.67 -19.43 -21.03
C GLN A 484 -3.19 -19.34 -21.28
N ASN A 485 -3.63 -18.46 -22.18
CA ASN A 485 -5.03 -18.36 -22.56
C ASN A 485 -5.51 -19.62 -23.29
N LEU A 486 -4.70 -20.18 -24.20
CA LEU A 486 -5.01 -21.45 -24.86
C LEU A 486 -5.18 -22.59 -23.86
N GLN A 487 -4.34 -22.64 -22.82
CA GLN A 487 -4.49 -23.59 -21.72
C GLN A 487 -5.79 -23.36 -20.92
N LYS A 488 -6.09 -22.09 -20.55
CA LYS A 488 -7.34 -21.74 -19.84
C LYS A 488 -8.59 -22.12 -20.65
N THR A 489 -8.54 -22.00 -21.97
CA THR A 489 -9.61 -22.44 -22.88
C THR A 489 -9.66 -23.95 -23.10
N GLY A 490 -8.71 -24.72 -22.56
CA GLY A 490 -8.65 -26.18 -22.68
C GLY A 490 -8.14 -26.67 -24.05
N LEU A 491 -7.54 -25.80 -24.86
CA LEU A 491 -7.01 -26.14 -26.18
C LEU A 491 -5.59 -26.71 -26.15
N LEU A 492 -4.88 -26.56 -25.03
CA LEU A 492 -3.53 -27.09 -24.81
C LEU A 492 -3.48 -27.94 -23.54
N GLU A 493 -2.84 -29.11 -23.63
CA GLU A 493 -2.48 -29.89 -22.46
C GLU A 493 -1.23 -29.33 -21.76
N GLU A 494 -1.11 -29.57 -20.45
CA GLU A 494 0.01 -29.08 -19.63
C GLU A 494 1.38 -29.55 -20.15
N LYS A 495 1.44 -30.72 -20.80
CA LYS A 495 2.66 -31.26 -21.43
C LYS A 495 3.05 -30.49 -22.70
N GLU A 496 2.07 -30.05 -23.49
CA GLU A 496 2.30 -29.30 -24.73
C GLU A 496 2.80 -27.88 -24.42
N MET A 497 2.34 -27.31 -23.32
CA MET A 497 2.82 -26.02 -22.81
C MET A 497 4.32 -26.05 -22.49
N VAL A 498 4.82 -27.08 -21.80
CA VAL A 498 6.26 -27.18 -21.46
C VAL A 498 7.12 -27.20 -22.73
N HIS A 499 6.67 -27.90 -23.78
CA HIS A 499 7.38 -27.91 -25.07
C HIS A 499 7.33 -26.57 -25.80
N LEU A 500 6.23 -25.83 -25.71
CA LEU A 500 6.11 -24.50 -26.30
C LEU A 500 6.91 -23.44 -25.53
N ASP A 501 7.01 -23.57 -24.20
CA ASP A 501 7.81 -22.67 -23.37
C ASP A 501 9.31 -22.88 -23.60
N ASP A 502 9.76 -24.15 -23.75
CA ASP A 502 11.13 -24.47 -24.18
C ASP A 502 11.46 -23.86 -25.54
N ALA A 503 10.51 -23.84 -26.49
CA ALA A 503 10.69 -23.25 -27.81
C ALA A 503 10.70 -21.71 -27.81
N LEU A 504 10.10 -21.08 -26.79
CA LEU A 504 10.13 -19.62 -26.59
C LEU A 504 11.42 -19.13 -25.93
N GLN A 505 12.09 -19.98 -25.14
CA GLN A 505 13.30 -19.64 -24.41
C GLN A 505 14.60 -19.83 -25.23
N THR A 506 14.56 -20.59 -26.33
CA THR A 506 15.65 -20.72 -27.33
C THR A 506 15.72 -19.57 -28.31
#